data_AF-A0A5C2HW94-F1
#
_entry.id   AF-A0A5C2HW94-F1
#
_cell.length_a   1.000
_cell.length_b   1.000
_cell.length_c   1.000
_cell.angle_alpha   90.00
_cell.angle_beta   90.00
_cell.angle_gamma   90.00
#
_symmetry.space_group_name_H-M   'P 1'
#
loop_
_entity.id
_entity.type
_entity.pdbx_description
1 polymer ?
#
loop_
_entity_poly.entity_id
_entity_poly.type
_entity_poly.pdbx_seq_one_letter_code
_entity_poly.pdbx_strand_id
1 'polypeptide(L)'
;MSELAFDLDELSSAEDFLDYFEIEYSASVVHVNRLHILQRFHNYLTAAELPQGETEQRQLYRQALQQAYNDFVHSDAQTEKVFKVFQMAEGTATVPLERLGRGEFNATSL
;
A
#
# COMPACT_ATOMS: atom_id res chain seq x y z
N MET A 1 -1.73 -26.05 -1.31
CA MET A 1 -1.27 -24.77 -0.76
C MET A 1 -0.40 -24.13 -1.84
N SER A 2 -0.57 -22.83 -2.09
CA SER A 2 0.28 -22.05 -3.01
C SER A 2 1.71 -21.95 -2.47
N GLU A 3 2.68 -21.68 -3.35
CA GLU A 3 4.09 -21.50 -2.95
C GLU A 3 4.21 -20.32 -1.98
N LEU A 4 3.51 -19.23 -2.28
CA LEU A 4 3.38 -18.06 -1.39
C LEU A 4 2.90 -18.42 0.01
N ALA A 5 1.91 -19.32 0.14
CA ALA A 5 1.38 -19.69 1.45
C ALA A 5 2.36 -20.53 2.27
N PHE A 6 3.23 -21.30 1.60
CA PHE A 6 4.28 -22.07 2.24
C PHE A 6 5.40 -21.15 2.74
N ASP A 7 5.87 -20.24 1.88
CA ASP A 7 6.86 -19.24 2.28
C ASP A 7 6.39 -18.44 3.49
N LEU A 8 5.16 -17.92 3.47
CA LEU A 8 4.60 -17.13 4.57
C LEU A 8 4.49 -17.90 5.89
N ASP A 9 4.36 -19.23 5.86
CA ASP A 9 4.32 -20.09 7.06
C ASP A 9 5.71 -20.27 7.68
N GLU A 10 6.78 -20.23 6.87
CA GLU A 10 8.17 -20.27 7.36
C GLU A 10 8.60 -18.95 8.02
N LEU A 11 7.92 -17.83 7.70
CA LEU A 11 8.25 -16.51 8.26
C LEU A 11 7.68 -16.36 9.68
N SER A 12 8.53 -15.95 10.62
CA SER A 12 8.16 -15.90 12.04
C SER A 12 8.14 -14.49 12.63
N SER A 13 8.83 -13.54 12.01
CA SER A 13 9.05 -12.19 12.53
C SER A 13 8.73 -11.12 11.50
N ALA A 14 8.36 -9.92 11.96
CA ALA A 14 8.10 -8.78 11.07
C ALA A 14 9.28 -8.49 10.11
N GLU A 15 10.51 -8.70 10.57
CA GLU A 15 11.73 -8.56 9.77
C GLU A 15 11.78 -9.59 8.63
N ASP A 16 11.48 -10.87 8.90
CA ASP A 16 11.39 -11.93 7.88
C ASP A 16 10.37 -11.57 6.80
N PHE A 17 9.19 -11.08 7.20
CA PHE A 17 8.18 -10.63 6.25
C PHE A 17 8.65 -9.45 5.40
N LEU A 18 9.28 -8.46 6.02
CA LEU A 18 9.76 -7.27 5.31
C LEU A 18 10.90 -7.62 4.32
N ASP A 19 11.80 -8.52 4.71
CA ASP A 19 12.88 -9.02 3.86
C ASP A 19 12.35 -9.84 2.68
N TYR A 20 11.43 -10.78 2.94
CA TYR A 20 10.78 -11.61 1.91
C TYR A 20 10.06 -10.77 0.83
N PHE A 21 9.43 -9.67 1.23
CA PHE A 21 8.75 -8.75 0.31
C PHE A 21 9.63 -7.62 -0.24
N GLU A 22 10.93 -7.63 0.08
CA GLU A 22 11.93 -6.63 -0.32
C GLU A 22 11.46 -5.20 0.04
N ILE A 23 10.94 -5.02 1.25
CA ILE A 23 10.49 -3.73 1.77
C ILE A 23 11.62 -3.12 2.59
N GLU A 24 12.04 -1.90 2.24
CA GLU A 24 13.02 -1.17 3.04
C GLU A 24 12.47 -0.80 4.42
N TYR A 25 13.20 -1.15 5.48
CA TYR A 25 12.79 -0.87 6.86
C TYR A 25 13.96 -0.43 7.74
N SER A 26 13.65 0.29 8.82
CA SER A 26 14.59 0.59 9.89
C SER A 26 14.48 -0.46 10.99
N ALA A 27 15.55 -1.23 11.20
CA ALA A 27 15.59 -2.29 12.22
C ALA A 27 15.21 -1.78 13.62
N SER A 28 15.57 -0.53 13.96
CA SER A 28 15.21 0.06 15.27
C SER A 28 13.70 0.24 15.43
N VAL A 29 12.99 0.62 14.37
CA VAL A 29 11.53 0.79 14.40
C VAL A 29 10.84 -0.56 14.45
N VAL A 30 11.27 -1.50 13.61
CA VAL A 30 10.67 -2.84 13.52
C VAL A 30 10.91 -3.64 14.79
N HIS A 31 12.11 -3.62 15.35
CA HIS A 31 12.44 -4.38 16.55
C HIS A 31 11.53 -4.02 17.74
N VAL A 32 11.23 -2.73 17.90
CA VAL A 32 10.34 -2.21 18.96
C VAL A 32 8.87 -2.46 18.63
N ASN A 33 8.47 -2.33 17.36
CA ASN A 33 7.06 -2.38 16.95
C ASN A 33 6.62 -3.69 16.29
N ARG A 34 7.44 -4.75 16.29
CA ARG A 34 7.20 -6.00 15.54
C ARG A 34 5.80 -6.59 15.74
N LEU A 35 5.36 -6.68 16.99
CA LEU A 35 4.05 -7.24 17.33
C LEU A 35 2.91 -6.37 16.81
N HIS A 36 3.08 -5.05 16.90
CA HIS A 36 2.08 -4.11 16.42
C HIS A 36 2.01 -4.08 14.89
N ILE A 37 3.15 -4.16 14.20
CA ILE A 37 3.22 -4.28 12.74
C ILE A 37 2.49 -5.55 12.28
N LEU A 38 2.79 -6.70 12.87
CA LEU A 38 2.12 -7.97 12.53
C LEU A 38 0.62 -7.94 12.84
N GLN A 39 0.23 -7.39 14.00
CA GLN A 39 -1.18 -7.27 14.36
C GLN A 39 -1.93 -6.37 13.38
N ARG A 40 -1.33 -5.24 12.97
CA ARG A 40 -1.92 -4.29 12.03
C ARG A 40 -2.02 -4.89 10.62
N PHE A 41 -0.98 -5.60 10.20
CA PHE A 41 -0.97 -6.37 8.96
C PHE A 41 -2.11 -7.39 8.92
N HIS A 42 -2.29 -8.20 9.97
CA HIS A 42 -3.41 -9.13 10.06
C HIS A 42 -4.78 -8.44 10.01
N ASN A 43 -4.91 -7.27 10.63
CA ASN A 43 -6.15 -6.49 10.56
C ASN A 43 -6.46 -6.04 9.13
N TYR A 44 -5.46 -5.63 8.35
CA TYR A 44 -5.65 -5.28 6.94
C TYR A 44 -6.03 -6.49 6.08
N LEU A 45 -5.38 -7.63 6.28
CA LEU A 45 -5.72 -8.85 5.55
C LEU A 45 -7.13 -9.35 5.87
N THR A 46 -7.56 -9.23 7.13
CA THR A 46 -8.91 -9.63 7.55
C THR A 46 -9.99 -8.71 6.97
N ALA A 47 -9.66 -7.44 6.75
CA ALA A 47 -10.55 -6.45 6.14
C ALA A 47 -10.54 -6.50 4.61
N ALA A 48 -9.53 -7.11 4.00
CA ALA A 48 -9.38 -7.20 2.55
C ALA A 48 -10.01 -8.49 2.01
N GLU A 49 -10.52 -8.43 0.79
CA GLU A 49 -10.93 -9.62 0.05
C GLU A 49 -9.70 -10.25 -0.62
N LEU A 50 -9.35 -11.47 -0.21
CA LEU A 50 -8.21 -12.20 -0.79
C LEU A 50 -8.54 -12.62 -2.23
N PRO A 51 -7.77 -12.15 -3.23
CA PRO A 51 -7.99 -12.53 -4.63
C PRO A 51 -7.62 -14.00 -4.86
N GLN A 52 -8.15 -14.60 -5.93
CA GLN A 52 -7.87 -16.00 -6.29
C GLN A 52 -6.49 -16.18 -6.92
N GLY A 53 -5.95 -15.14 -7.58
CA GLY A 53 -4.63 -15.18 -8.21
C GLY A 53 -3.50 -15.03 -7.20
N GLU A 54 -2.47 -15.87 -7.33
CA GLU A 54 -1.29 -15.83 -6.45
C GLU A 54 -0.51 -14.50 -6.57
N THR A 55 -0.37 -13.97 -7.79
CA THR A 55 0.27 -12.67 -8.03
C THR A 55 -0.46 -11.53 -7.33
N GLU A 56 -1.79 -11.52 -7.43
CA GLU A 56 -2.64 -10.51 -6.81
C GLU A 56 -2.61 -10.63 -5.28
N GLN A 57 -2.61 -11.86 -4.76
CA GLN A 57 -2.42 -12.12 -3.33
C GLN A 57 -1.07 -11.56 -2.88
N ARG A 58 0.03 -11.90 -3.56
CA ARG A 58 1.37 -11.42 -3.22
C ARG A 58 1.43 -9.90 -3.17
N GLN A 59 0.80 -9.23 -4.14
CA GLN A 59 0.71 -7.77 -4.15
C GLN A 59 -0.08 -7.23 -2.96
N LEU A 60 -1.23 -7.84 -2.63
CA LEU A 60 -2.05 -7.45 -1.48
C LEU A 60 -1.28 -7.62 -0.15
N TYR A 61 -0.60 -8.76 0.04
CA TYR A 61 0.22 -9.02 1.23
C TYR A 61 1.34 -7.98 1.36
N ARG A 62 2.07 -7.72 0.27
CA ARG A 62 3.13 -6.70 0.25
C ARG A 62 2.59 -5.31 0.61
N GLN A 63 1.46 -4.91 0.02
CA GLN A 63 0.85 -3.61 0.28
C GLN A 63 0.37 -3.47 1.73
N ALA A 64 -0.31 -4.49 2.26
CA ALA A 64 -0.80 -4.50 3.62
C ALA A 64 0.35 -4.40 4.64
N LEU A 65 1.45 -5.12 4.40
CA LEU A 65 2.63 -5.09 5.26
C LEU A 65 3.35 -3.74 5.20
N GLN A 66 3.53 -3.19 3.99
CA GLN A 66 4.13 -1.89 3.78
C GLN A 66 3.32 -0.78 4.47
N GLN A 67 2.00 -0.84 4.38
CA GLN A 67 1.10 0.10 5.03
C GLN A 67 1.15 -0.04 6.56
N ALA A 68 1.15 -1.27 7.07
CA ALA A 68 1.30 -1.52 8.50
C ALA A 68 2.60 -0.93 9.04
N TYR A 69 3.74 -1.16 8.37
CA TYR A 69 5.02 -0.55 8.74
C TYR A 69 4.97 0.98 8.70
N ASN A 70 4.47 1.55 7.60
CA ASN A 70 4.38 3.00 7.43
C ASN A 70 3.49 3.67 8.48
N ASP A 71 2.41 3.01 8.94
CA ASP A 71 1.57 3.52 10.01
C ASP A 71 2.37 3.73 11.30
N PHE A 72 3.37 2.89 11.62
CA PHE A 72 4.21 3.07 12.80
C PHE A 72 5.31 4.11 12.62
N VAL A 73 5.95 4.13 11.44
CA VAL A 73 6.94 5.18 11.12
C VAL A 73 6.27 6.56 11.11
N HIS A 74 5.09 6.67 10.50
CA HIS A 74 4.34 7.92 10.40
C HIS A 74 3.55 8.24 11.67
N SER A 75 3.19 7.28 12.53
CA SER A 75 2.59 7.61 13.83
C SER A 75 3.61 8.18 14.81
N ASP A 76 4.88 7.77 14.71
CA ASP A 76 5.98 8.44 15.41
C ASP A 76 6.25 9.83 14.77
N ALA A 77 6.23 9.90 13.43
CA ALA A 77 6.32 11.15 12.68
C ALA A 77 5.01 11.97 12.58
N GLN A 78 3.92 11.60 13.26
CA GLN A 78 2.64 12.33 13.18
C GLN A 78 2.70 13.65 13.97
N THR A 79 3.73 13.82 14.80
CA THR A 79 4.14 15.15 15.29
C THR A 79 4.73 16.02 14.17
N GLU A 80 5.12 15.42 13.04
CA GLU A 80 5.76 16.06 11.88
C GLU A 80 5.18 15.57 10.53
N LYS A 81 3.88 15.83 10.32
CA LYS A 81 3.29 16.05 8.98
C LYS A 81 3.00 14.81 8.11
N VAL A 82 1.73 14.75 7.68
CA VAL A 82 1.30 14.63 6.27
C VAL A 82 2.43 14.66 5.23
N PHE A 83 2.30 13.89 4.14
CA PHE A 83 2.97 13.99 2.82
C PHE A 83 3.75 12.72 2.41
N LYS A 84 3.15 11.89 1.53
CA LYS A 84 3.76 11.23 0.34
C LYS A 84 3.45 9.75 0.05
N VAL A 85 2.57 9.05 0.77
CA VAL A 85 2.26 7.64 0.41
C VAL A 85 0.86 7.49 -0.20
N PHE A 86 0.60 8.28 -1.25
CA PHE A 86 -0.41 7.94 -2.26
C PHE A 86 0.15 8.31 -3.63
N GLN A 87 1.08 7.48 -4.13
CA GLN A 87 1.29 7.43 -5.56
C GLN A 87 1.55 5.98 -6.00
N MET A 88 0.63 5.52 -6.85
CA MET A 88 0.84 4.51 -7.88
C MET A 88 0.77 3.04 -7.44
N ALA A 89 -0.46 2.55 -7.22
CA ALA A 89 -0.82 1.19 -7.60
C ALA A 89 -1.88 1.29 -8.72
N GLU A 90 -1.37 1.18 -9.94
CA GLU A 90 -1.99 0.84 -11.24
C GLU A 90 -3.40 1.35 -11.61
N GLY A 91 -3.43 2.19 -12.64
CA GLY A 91 -4.36 1.97 -13.76
C GLY A 91 -5.70 2.72 -13.75
N THR A 92 -5.71 4.05 -13.71
CA THR A 92 -6.78 4.79 -14.41
C THR A 92 -6.20 5.94 -15.22
N ALA A 93 -6.58 5.94 -16.50
CA ALA A 93 -6.10 6.82 -17.55
C ALA A 93 -6.17 8.30 -17.13
N THR A 94 -5.04 8.98 -17.22
CA THR A 94 -5.02 10.44 -17.31
C THR A 94 -5.70 10.82 -18.63
N VAL A 95 -6.98 11.16 -18.59
CA VAL A 95 -7.63 11.80 -19.73
C VAL A 95 -6.98 13.17 -19.94
N PRO A 96 -6.34 13.43 -21.10
CA PRO A 96 -5.79 14.75 -21.38
C PRO A 96 -6.93 15.77 -21.48
N LEU A 97 -6.72 16.96 -20.92
CA LEU A 97 -7.66 18.09 -20.89
C LEU A 97 -8.00 18.68 -22.29
N GLU A 98 -7.59 18.03 -23.38
CA GLU A 98 -7.66 18.55 -24.75
C GLU A 98 -8.95 18.14 -25.50
N ARG A 99 -9.94 17.56 -24.81
CA ARG A 99 -11.25 17.22 -25.40
C ARG A 99 -12.44 18.09 -24.95
N LEU A 100 -12.20 19.19 -24.23
CA LEU A 100 -13.19 20.27 -24.06
C LEU A 100 -13.08 21.28 -25.21
N GLY A 101 -13.27 20.77 -26.44
CA GLY A 101 -13.38 21.56 -27.66
C GLY A 101 -14.71 21.29 -28.34
N ARG A 102 -15.78 21.96 -27.87
CA ARG A 102 -17.07 22.27 -28.55
C ARG A 102 -18.06 22.71 -27.45
N GLY A 103 -18.55 23.93 -27.37
CA GLY A 103 -18.39 25.11 -28.20
C GLY A 103 -19.38 26.13 -27.65
N GLU A 104 -18.88 27.23 -27.08
CA GLU A 104 -19.68 28.37 -26.64
C GLU A 104 -18.97 29.63 -27.13
N PHE A 105 -19.33 30.11 -28.32
CA PHE A 105 -19.11 31.45 -28.85
C PHE A 105 -20.30 31.70 -29.79
N ASN A 106 -21.15 32.72 -29.67
CA ASN A 106 -21.08 33.99 -28.98
C ASN A 106 -22.52 34.46 -28.69
N ALA A 107 -22.73 35.10 -27.55
CA ALA A 107 -23.78 36.10 -27.40
C ALA A 107 -23.19 37.46 -27.80
N THR A 108 -23.78 38.16 -28.77
CA THR A 108 -23.80 39.64 -28.81
C THR A 108 -24.95 40.11 -29.69
N SER A 109 -25.78 40.95 -29.07
CA SER A 109 -26.82 41.84 -29.56
C SER A 109 -26.60 42.45 -30.95
N LEU A 110 -27.70 42.56 -31.72
CA LEU A 110 -28.30 43.80 -32.23
C LEU A 110 -29.77 43.53 -32.59
#